data_AF-A0A290ZRA7-F1
#
_entry.id   AF-A0A290ZRA7-F1
#
_cell.length_a   1.000
_cell.length_b   1.000
_cell.length_c   1.000
_cell.angle_alpha   90.00
_cell.angle_beta   90.00
_cell.angle_gamma   90.00
#
_symmetry.space_group_name_H-M   'P 1'
#
loop_
_entity.id
_entity.type
_entity.pdbx_description
1 polymer ?
#
loop_
_entity_poly.entity_id
_entity_poly.type
_entity_poly.pdbx_seq_one_letter_code
_entity_poly.pdbx_strand_id
1 'polypeptide(L)' 'MPQPTLKQRKTFALIRIIGGLFAAFYLGYVVVANLAAGVPFDRTLMFTALVAVAGFAYAAWYLRDLSAVAREERERPPE' A
#
# COMPACT_ATOMS: atom_id res chain seq x y z
N MET A 1 8.36 16.69 19.89
CA MET A 1 9.26 15.73 19.21
C MET A 1 9.70 16.35 17.90
N PRO A 2 10.97 16.22 17.48
CA PRO A 2 11.43 16.78 16.20
C PRO A 2 10.60 16.18 15.06
N GLN A 3 10.18 17.04 14.12
CA GLN A 3 9.40 16.62 12.97
C GLN A 3 10.32 15.84 12.01
N PRO A 4 9.91 14.67 11.48
CA PRO A 4 10.74 13.89 10.57
C PRO A 4 11.08 14.68 9.31
N THR A 5 12.31 14.53 8.83
CA THR A 5 12.82 15.23 7.63
C THR A 5 12.05 14.82 6.36
N LEU A 6 12.07 15.66 5.32
CA LEU A 6 11.42 15.36 4.03
C LEU A 6 11.88 14.02 3.44
N LYS A 7 13.20 13.76 3.47
CA LYS A 7 13.79 12.48 3.04
C LYS A 7 13.23 11.29 3.83
N GLN A 8 13.11 11.42 5.15
CA GLN A 8 12.55 10.35 6.00
C GLN A 8 11.07 10.11 5.70
N ARG A 9 10.26 11.16 5.54
CA ARG A 9 8.83 11.04 5.17
C ARG A 9 8.68 10.32 3.82
N LYS A 10 9.49 10.67 2.83
CA LYS A 10 9.50 10.07 1.50
C LYS A 10 9.84 8.58 1.54
N THR A 11 10.95 8.21 2.17
CA THR A 11 11.36 6.80 2.31
C THR A 11 10.31 5.99 3.04
N PHE A 12 9.72 6.54 4.10
CA PHE A 12 8.74 5.85 4.91
C PHE A 12 7.40 5.67 4.20
N ALA A 13 7.01 6.60 3.33
CA ALA A 13 5.87 6.42 2.43
C ALA A 13 6.15 5.32 1.39
N LEU A 14 7.34 5.34 0.75
CA LEU A 14 7.72 4.34 -0.27
C LEU A 14 7.70 2.91 0.27
N ILE A 15 8.31 2.67 1.44
CA ILE A 15 8.33 1.34 2.07
C ILE A 15 6.91 0.80 2.27
N ARG A 16 5.98 1.65 2.69
CA ARG A 16 4.59 1.25 2.94
C ARG A 16 3.79 1.03 1.69
N ILE A 17 4.00 1.84 0.66
CA ILE A 17 3.39 1.64 -0.65
C ILE A 17 3.79 0.26 -1.17
N ILE A 18 5.09 -0.02 -1.16
CA ILE A 18 5.62 -1.31 -1.62
C ILE A 18 5.05 -2.45 -0.77
N GLY A 19 5.11 -2.35 0.56
CA GLY A 19 4.57 -3.38 1.45
C GLY A 19 3.08 -3.64 1.25
N GLY A 20 2.28 -2.58 1.11
CA GLY A 20 0.84 -2.67 0.84
C GLY A 20 0.53 -3.32 -0.50
N LEU A 21 1.26 -2.96 -1.56
CA LEU A 21 1.13 -3.55 -2.89
C LEU A 21 1.51 -5.04 -2.89
N PHE A 22 2.63 -5.41 -2.26
CA PHE A 22 3.04 -6.81 -2.15
C PHE A 22 2.00 -7.66 -1.43
N ALA A 23 1.49 -7.18 -0.29
CA ALA A 23 0.44 -7.86 0.45
C ALA A 23 -0.85 -7.99 -0.39
N ALA A 24 -1.26 -6.92 -1.04
CA ALA A 24 -2.46 -6.90 -1.87
C ALA A 24 -2.38 -7.87 -3.06
N PHE A 25 -1.25 -7.89 -3.77
CA PHE A 25 -1.04 -8.83 -4.88
C PHE A 25 -0.96 -10.27 -4.41
N TYR A 26 -0.25 -10.55 -3.32
CA TYR A 26 -0.15 -11.91 -2.81
C TYR A 26 -1.52 -12.44 -2.37
N LEU A 27 -2.27 -11.67 -1.59
CA LEU A 27 -3.59 -12.08 -1.12
C LEU A 27 -4.61 -12.14 -2.27
N GLY A 28 -4.53 -11.21 -3.23
CA GLY A 28 -5.33 -11.26 -4.44
C GLY A 28 -5.05 -12.52 -5.27
N TYR A 29 -3.78 -12.89 -5.42
CA TYR A 29 -3.39 -14.15 -6.06
C TYR A 29 -3.97 -15.35 -5.31
N VAL A 30 -3.86 -15.41 -3.98
CA VAL A 30 -4.44 -16.49 -3.17
C VAL A 30 -5.94 -16.61 -3.41
N VAL A 31 -6.67 -15.50 -3.44
CA VAL A 31 -8.12 -15.49 -3.70
C VAL A 31 -8.42 -16.04 -5.09
N VAL A 32 -7.77 -15.52 -6.12
CA VAL A 32 -8.00 -15.95 -7.52
C VAL A 32 -7.64 -17.42 -7.71
N ALA A 33 -6.50 -17.86 -7.16
CA ALA A 33 -6.04 -19.24 -7.28
C ALA A 33 -7.00 -20.22 -6.59
N ASN A 34 -7.51 -19.89 -5.40
CA ASN A 34 -8.48 -20.75 -4.70
C ASN A 34 -9.81 -20.83 -5.45
N LEU A 35 -10.31 -19.70 -5.96
CA LEU A 35 -11.52 -19.69 -6.79
C LEU A 35 -11.35 -20.51 -8.07
N ALA A 36 -10.19 -20.39 -8.74
CA ALA A 36 -9.86 -21.18 -9.92
C ALA A 36 -9.75 -22.68 -9.62
N ALA A 37 -9.37 -23.06 -8.40
CA ALA A 37 -9.36 -24.44 -7.91
C ALA A 37 -10.74 -24.96 -7.49
N GLY A 38 -11.81 -24.15 -7.61
CA GLY A 38 -13.17 -24.53 -7.24
C GLY A 38 -13.46 -24.45 -5.74
N VAL A 39 -12.59 -23.83 -4.95
CA VAL A 39 -12.83 -23.60 -3.52
C VAL A 39 -13.98 -22.60 -3.35
N PRO A 40 -14.97 -22.88 -2.48
CA PRO A 40 -16.08 -21.97 -2.25
C PRO A 40 -15.61 -20.63 -1.67
N PHE A 41 -16.25 -19.54 -2.08
CA PHE A 41 -15.99 -18.21 -1.55
C PHE A 41 -16.63 -18.03 -0.16
N ASP A 42 -16.06 -18.73 0.82
CA ASP A 42 -16.53 -18.72 2.20
C ASP A 42 -16.07 -17.48 2.98
N ARG A 43 -16.35 -17.47 4.30
CA ARG A 43 -15.97 -16.35 5.17
C ARG A 43 -14.46 -16.13 5.22
N THR A 44 -13.66 -17.19 5.13
CA THR A 44 -12.20 -17.11 5.19
C THR A 44 -11.68 -16.47 3.93
N LEU A 45 -12.10 -16.95 2.76
CA LEU A 45 -11.65 -16.43 1.47
C LEU A 45 -12.16 -15.00 1.23
N MET A 46 -13.37 -14.69 1.69
CA MET A 46 -13.92 -13.34 1.68
C MET A 46 -13.10 -12.39 2.56
N PHE A 47 -12.70 -12.82 3.77
CA PHE A 47 -11.82 -12.02 4.62
C PHE A 47 -10.47 -11.77 3.94
N THR A 48 -9.86 -12.78 3.33
CA THR A 48 -8.62 -12.64 2.53
C THR A 48 -8.78 -11.60 1.43
N ALA A 49 -9.90 -11.62 0.70
CA ALA A 49 -10.21 -10.64 -0.35
C ALA A 49 -10.34 -9.21 0.21
N LEU A 50 -11.02 -9.05 1.35
CA LEU A 50 -11.13 -7.75 2.03
C LEU A 50 -9.76 -7.21 2.46
N VAL A 51 -8.89 -8.06 3.00
CA VAL A 51 -7.52 -7.66 3.37
C VAL A 51 -6.69 -7.30 2.14
N ALA A 52 -6.86 -8.01 1.02
CA ALA A 52 -6.21 -7.65 -0.25
C ALA A 52 -6.64 -6.24 -0.71
N VAL A 53 -7.94 -5.95 -0.68
CA VAL A 53 -8.48 -4.62 -1.00
C VAL A 53 -7.95 -3.55 -0.03
N ALA A 54 -7.88 -3.87 1.27
CA ALA A 54 -7.31 -2.97 2.26
C ALA A 54 -5.83 -2.67 1.99
N GLY A 55 -5.05 -3.66 1.52
CA GLY A 55 -3.66 -3.46 1.10
C GLY A 55 -3.53 -2.49 -0.07
N PHE A 56 -4.40 -2.59 -1.08
CA PHE A 56 -4.46 -1.62 -2.18
C PHE A 56 -4.85 -0.21 -1.70
N ALA A 57 -5.87 -0.11 -0.83
CA ALA A 57 -6.28 1.16 -0.25
C ALA A 57 -5.17 1.81 0.57
N TYR A 58 -4.43 1.02 1.36
CA TYR A 58 -3.27 1.45 2.13
C TYR A 58 -2.18 2.01 1.21
N ALA A 59 -1.80 1.26 0.17
CA ALA A 59 -0.80 1.71 -0.79
C ALA A 59 -1.23 3.00 -1.52
N ALA A 60 -2.50 3.10 -1.94
CA ALA A 60 -3.05 4.29 -2.58
C ALA A 60 -3.03 5.52 -1.66
N TRP A 61 -3.33 5.33 -0.37
CA TRP A 61 -3.28 6.40 0.62
C TRP A 61 -1.85 6.97 0.76
N TYR A 62 -0.84 6.11 0.91
CA TYR A 62 0.55 6.57 1.02
C TYR A 62 1.12 7.13 -0.29
N LEU A 63 0.62 6.71 -1.45
CA LEU A 63 0.96 7.34 -2.73
C LEU A 63 0.50 8.80 -2.78
N ARG A 64 -0.66 9.10 -2.18
CA ARG A 64 -1.19 10.46 -2.05
C ARG A 64 -0.28 11.31 -1.15
N ASP A 65 0.17 10.76 -0.03
CA ASP A 65 1.14 11.41 0.86
C ASP A 65 2.49 11.66 0.17
N LEU A 66 3.00 10.67 -0.57
CA LEU A 66 4.24 10.80 -1.32
C LEU A 66 4.14 11.93 -2.36
N SER A 67 2.98 12.06 -3.01
CA SER A 67 2.72 13.14 -3.97
C SER A 67 2.74 14.52 -3.30
N ALA A 68 2.28 14.64 -2.06
CA ALA A 68 2.38 15.88 -1.29
C ALA A 68 3.83 16.22 -0.93
N VAL A 69 4.60 15.25 -0.43
CA VAL A 69 6.03 15.42 -0.12
C VAL A 69 6.83 15.82 -1.37
N ALA A 70 6.54 15.23 -2.53
CA ALA A 70 7.20 15.59 -3.78
C ALA A 70 6.89 17.02 -4.25
N ARG A 71 5.73 17.58 -3.89
CA ARG A 71 5.42 19.00 -4.12
C ARG A 71 6.21 19.90 -3.17
N GLU A 72 6.26 19.54 -1.89
CA GLU A 72 7.04 20.26 -0.87
C GLU A 72 8.55 20.31 -1.24
N GLU A 73 9.12 19.20 -1.76
CA GLU A 73 10.51 19.16 -2.27
C GLU A 73 10.76 20.10 -3.47
N ARG A 74 9.74 20.39 -4.29
CA ARG A 74 9.86 21.32 -5.43
C ARG A 74 9.78 22.79 -5.00
N GLU A 75 8.98 23.08 -3.98
CA GLU A 75 8.80 24.44 -3.45
C GLU A 75 9.97 24.89 -2.56
N ARG A 76 10.70 23.94 -1.98
CA ARG A 76 11.97 24.19 -1.27
C ARG A 76 13.09 23.34 -1.88
N PRO A 77 13.73 23.81 -2.96
CA PRO A 77 14.94 23.16 -3.47
C PRO A 77 15.99 23.10 -2.35
N PRO A 78 16.77 22.02 -2.26
CA PRO A 78 17.90 21.99 -1.34
C PRO A 78 18.86 23.13 -1.70
N GLU A 79 19.25 23.93 -0.71
CA GLU A 79 20.38 24.87 -0.80
C GLU A 79 21.69 24.12 -1.05
#